data_AF-A0A0M2SSH4-F1
#
_entry.id   AF-A0A0M2SSH4-F1
#
_cell.length_a   1.000
_cell.length_b   1.000
_cell.length_c   1.000
_cell.angle_alpha   90.00
_cell.angle_beta   90.00
_cell.angle_gamma   90.00
#
_symmetry.space_group_name_H-M   'P 1'
#
loop_
_entity.id
_entity.type
_entity.pdbx_description
1 polymer ?
#
loop_
_entity_poly.entity_id
_entity_poly.type
_entity_poly.pdbx_seq_one_letter_code
_entity_poly.pdbx_strand_id
1 'polypeptide(L)'
;MVNLNYVKQNRQYQRLLDKKYNGRIIPVDQFINGRAVIHHYCFTCGYFYAKPGWLINRAVSRHYCSIRNPEVKVIKPVPKSKSRKPKMTEEMKLTMIKLRNDGISQYEIAKQLGVSRDAVKYHLKKAGGSNEF
;
A
#
# COMPACT_ATOMS: atom_id res chain seq x y z
N MET A 1 17.70 32.95 -9.82
CA MET A 1 18.44 31.84 -10.48
C MET A 1 18.12 30.54 -9.75
N VAL A 2 17.89 29.45 -10.48
CA VAL A 2 17.63 28.13 -9.85
C VAL A 2 18.98 27.51 -9.45
N ASN A 3 19.08 27.03 -8.21
CA ASN A 3 20.31 26.41 -7.71
C ASN A 3 20.47 24.99 -8.29
N LEU A 4 21.48 24.78 -9.14
CA LEU A 4 21.73 23.50 -9.84
C LEU A 4 22.67 22.56 -9.08
N ASN A 5 23.13 22.91 -7.88
CA ASN A 5 24.06 22.07 -7.10
C ASN A 5 23.46 20.68 -6.82
N TYR A 6 22.16 20.63 -6.55
CA TYR A 6 21.46 19.40 -6.24
C TYR A 6 21.17 18.53 -7.47
N VAL A 7 21.28 19.06 -8.69
CA VAL A 7 21.22 18.25 -9.92
C VAL A 7 22.42 17.31 -9.99
N LYS A 8 23.62 17.83 -9.65
CA LYS A 8 24.86 17.04 -9.62
C LYS A 8 24.86 16.05 -8.45
N GLN A 9 24.48 16.50 -7.26
CA GLN A 9 24.46 15.65 -6.06
C GLN A 9 23.41 14.54 -6.17
N ASN A 10 22.24 14.85 -6.73
CA ASN A 10 21.14 13.89 -6.90
C ASN A 10 21.13 13.27 -8.29
N ARG A 11 22.29 13.02 -8.91
CA ARG A 11 22.41 12.58 -10.32
C ARG A 11 21.52 11.37 -10.66
N GLN A 12 21.45 10.40 -9.76
CA GLN A 12 20.61 9.21 -9.94
C GLN A 12 19.13 9.58 -9.96
N TYR A 13 18.70 10.43 -9.03
CA TYR A 13 17.33 10.89 -8.95
C TYR A 13 16.95 11.77 -10.15
N GLN A 14 17.84 12.67 -10.57
CA GLN A 14 17.67 13.48 -11.77
C GLN A 14 17.44 12.60 -13.01
N ARG A 15 18.23 11.54 -13.21
CA ARG A 15 18.03 10.62 -14.35
C ARG A 15 16.63 9.99 -14.37
N LEU A 16 16.06 9.69 -13.20
CA LEU A 16 14.70 9.15 -13.11
C LEU A 16 13.64 10.19 -13.47
N LEU A 17 13.87 11.45 -13.06
CA LEU A 17 13.02 12.57 -13.48
C LEU A 17 13.14 12.81 -14.99
N ASP A 18 14.36 12.81 -15.53
CA ASP A 18 14.62 13.02 -16.96
C ASP A 18 13.92 11.97 -17.82
N LYS A 19 13.99 10.70 -17.41
CA LYS A 19 13.33 9.60 -18.10
C LYS A 19 11.80 9.77 -18.18
N LYS A 20 11.18 10.44 -17.20
CA LYS A 20 9.72 10.54 -17.07
C LYS A 20 9.15 11.89 -17.51
N TYR A 21 9.91 12.96 -17.34
CA TYR A 21 9.50 14.33 -17.57
C TYR A 21 10.37 15.05 -18.61
N ASN A 22 11.24 14.32 -19.34
CA ASN A 22 12.11 14.81 -20.41
C ASN A 22 12.94 16.04 -19.98
N GLY A 23 13.49 16.00 -18.76
CA GLY A 23 14.34 17.08 -18.22
C GLY A 23 13.60 18.34 -17.76
N ARG A 24 12.26 18.34 -17.75
CA ARG A 24 11.46 19.52 -17.36
C ARG A 24 11.47 19.81 -15.85
N ILE A 25 11.87 18.84 -15.03
CA ILE A 25 11.85 18.95 -13.57
C ILE A 25 13.25 18.72 -13.02
N ILE A 26 13.67 19.60 -12.13
CA ILE A 26 14.94 19.49 -11.40
C ILE A 26 14.69 19.55 -9.88
N PRO A 27 15.45 18.81 -9.06
CA PRO A 27 15.42 18.94 -7.62
C PRO A 27 16.15 20.21 -7.21
N VAL A 28 15.53 20.94 -6.27
CA VAL A 28 16.09 22.15 -5.68
C VAL A 28 16.71 21.86 -4.30
N ASP A 29 16.40 20.69 -3.72
CA ASP A 29 17.00 20.21 -2.47
C ASP A 29 17.71 18.87 -2.66
N GLN A 30 18.46 18.47 -1.64
CA GLN A 30 19.07 17.15 -1.54
C GLN A 30 18.02 16.04 -1.49
N PHE A 31 18.23 15.00 -2.29
CA PHE A 31 17.42 13.79 -2.25
C PHE A 31 17.84 12.93 -1.05
N ILE A 32 16.90 12.70 -0.13
CA ILE A 32 17.12 11.83 1.04
C ILE A 32 16.56 10.43 0.76
N ASN A 33 15.28 10.33 0.42
CA ASN A 33 14.62 9.08 0.07
C ASN A 33 13.31 9.32 -0.71
N GLY A 34 12.68 8.25 -1.21
CA GLY A 34 11.44 8.33 -1.98
C GLY A 34 10.20 8.85 -1.21
N ARG A 35 10.27 8.97 0.12
CA ARG A 35 9.15 9.33 1.00
C ARG A 35 9.26 10.75 1.57
N ALA A 36 10.46 11.32 1.62
CA ALA A 36 10.73 12.68 2.07
C ALA A 36 10.15 13.68 1.08
N VAL A 37 9.49 14.73 1.58
CA VAL A 37 9.05 15.86 0.74
C VAL A 37 10.27 16.74 0.50
N ILE A 38 10.56 17.05 -0.75
CA ILE A 38 11.66 17.95 -1.13
C ILE A 38 11.14 18.98 -2.13
N HIS A 39 11.89 20.07 -2.31
CA HIS A 39 11.58 21.07 -3.33
C HIS A 39 12.02 20.62 -4.72
N HIS A 40 11.19 20.95 -5.70
CA HIS A 40 11.44 20.79 -7.12
C HIS A 40 11.16 22.10 -7.86
N TYR A 41 11.81 22.27 -8.99
CA TYR A 41 11.50 23.31 -9.95
C TYR A 41 11.11 22.67 -11.26
N CYS A 42 9.95 23.07 -11.80
CA CYS A 42 9.56 22.75 -13.15
C CYS A 42 9.69 23.98 -14.03
N PHE A 43 10.30 23.83 -15.21
CA PHE A 43 10.45 24.93 -16.18
C PHE A 43 9.11 25.49 -16.70
N THR A 44 8.01 24.74 -16.59
CA THR A 44 6.68 25.19 -17.04
C THR A 44 5.81 25.71 -15.90
N CYS A 45 5.95 25.18 -14.68
CA CYS A 45 5.05 25.48 -13.55
C CYS A 45 5.70 26.29 -12.42
N GLY A 46 7.02 26.36 -12.38
CA GLY A 46 7.77 26.94 -11.27
C GLY A 46 8.03 25.95 -10.13
N TYR A 47 8.22 26.50 -8.93
CA TYR A 47 8.58 25.74 -7.73
C TYR A 47 7.39 24.96 -7.15
N PHE A 48 7.65 23.74 -6.68
CA PHE A 48 6.64 22.93 -5.99
C PHE A 48 7.29 21.93 -5.03
N TYR A 49 6.50 21.44 -4.08
CA TYR A 49 6.90 20.40 -3.13
C TYR A 49 6.33 19.06 -3.55
N ALA A 50 7.16 18.02 -3.60
CA ALA A 50 6.68 16.68 -3.85
C ALA A 50 7.56 15.62 -3.18
N LYS A 51 6.96 14.45 -2.95
CA LYS A 51 7.71 13.24 -2.61
C LYS A 51 8.33 12.68 -3.89
N PRO A 52 9.64 12.42 -3.96
CA PRO A 52 10.29 11.83 -5.13
C PRO A 52 9.65 10.52 -5.60
N GLY A 53 9.23 9.67 -4.66
CA GLY A 53 8.57 8.41 -4.97
C GLY A 53 7.20 8.59 -5.62
N TRP A 54 6.52 9.73 -5.42
CA TRP A 54 5.31 10.04 -6.18
C TRP A 54 5.70 10.32 -7.62
N LEU A 55 6.61 11.26 -7.85
CA LEU A 55 7.06 11.65 -9.20
C LEU A 55 7.54 10.45 -10.01
N ILE A 56 8.28 9.51 -9.41
CA ILE A 56 8.82 8.34 -10.12
C ILE A 56 7.80 7.19 -10.23
N ASN A 57 7.27 6.70 -9.10
CA ASN A 57 6.64 5.37 -9.06
C ASN A 57 5.15 5.36 -9.35
N ARG A 58 4.43 6.47 -9.12
CA ARG A 58 2.99 6.49 -9.36
C ARG A 58 2.72 6.70 -10.85
N ALA A 59 1.91 5.80 -11.43
CA ALA A 59 1.43 5.89 -12.82
C ALA A 59 0.66 7.20 -13.10
N VAL A 60 0.08 7.82 -12.06
CA VAL A 60 -0.75 9.03 -12.15
C VAL A 60 -0.12 10.22 -11.41
N SER A 61 1.21 10.31 -11.32
CA SER A 61 1.85 11.35 -10.51
C SER A 61 1.74 12.76 -11.11
N ARG A 62 0.73 13.44 -10.59
CA ARG A 62 0.12 14.78 -10.73
C ARG A 62 1.02 16.00 -10.89
N HIS A 63 2.25 15.89 -11.37
CA HIS A 63 2.89 17.07 -11.95
C HIS A 63 2.40 17.20 -13.40
N TYR A 64 1.20 17.77 -13.58
CA TYR A 64 0.64 18.08 -14.89
C TYR A 64 0.96 19.54 -15.22
N CYS A 65 1.80 19.74 -16.23
CA CYS A 65 2.37 21.04 -16.54
C CYS A 65 1.35 22.13 -16.96
N SER A 66 0.09 21.75 -17.20
CA SER A 66 -0.87 22.58 -17.96
C SER A 66 -2.14 23.02 -17.21
N ILE A 67 -2.25 22.87 -15.89
CA ILE A 67 -3.49 23.24 -15.18
C ILE A 67 -3.24 24.34 -14.14
N ARG A 68 -3.49 25.59 -14.57
CA ARG A 68 -4.11 26.60 -13.70
C ARG A 68 -5.47 26.00 -13.33
N ASN A 69 -5.73 25.70 -12.06
CA ASN A 69 -6.80 24.80 -11.64
C ASN A 69 -8.18 25.49 -11.59
N PRO A 70 -9.14 25.16 -12.46
CA PRO A 70 -10.52 25.02 -12.03
C PRO A 70 -10.81 23.51 -11.90
N GLU A 71 -11.18 23.11 -10.68
CA GLU A 71 -11.93 21.88 -10.43
C GLU A 71 -11.20 20.54 -10.68
N VAL A 72 -10.32 20.16 -9.75
CA VAL A 72 -9.93 18.75 -9.61
C VAL A 72 -11.15 17.94 -9.15
N LYS A 73 -11.77 17.19 -10.08
CA LYS A 73 -12.66 16.08 -9.71
C LYS A 73 -11.87 15.09 -8.86
N VAL A 74 -12.27 14.93 -7.60
CA VAL A 74 -11.70 13.99 -6.64
C VAL A 74 -11.71 12.60 -7.26
N ILE A 75 -10.56 12.12 -7.74
CA ILE A 75 -10.40 10.72 -8.16
C ILE A 75 -10.55 9.90 -6.87
N LYS A 76 -11.69 9.21 -6.74
CA LYS A 76 -11.96 8.33 -5.61
C LYS A 76 -10.82 7.31 -5.50
N PRO A 77 -10.33 7.00 -4.28
CA PRO A 77 -9.25 6.04 -4.11
C PRO A 77 -9.62 4.73 -4.81
N VAL A 78 -8.68 4.20 -5.62
CA VAL A 78 -8.83 2.88 -6.23
C VAL A 78 -9.11 1.89 -5.09
N PRO A 79 -10.21 1.12 -5.14
CA PRO A 79 -10.52 0.18 -4.08
C PRO A 79 -9.36 -0.81 -3.99
N LYS A 80 -8.78 -0.94 -2.79
CA LYS A 80 -7.77 -1.97 -2.51
C LYS A 80 -8.35 -3.30 -2.98
N SER A 81 -7.63 -4.02 -3.84
CA SER A 81 -8.05 -5.37 -4.22
C SER A 81 -8.23 -6.16 -2.93
N LYS A 82 -9.44 -6.67 -2.69
CA LYS A 82 -9.68 -7.55 -1.54
C LYS A 82 -8.78 -8.77 -1.75
N SER A 83 -7.71 -8.88 -0.96
CA SER A 83 -6.92 -10.12 -0.92
C SER A 83 -7.91 -11.25 -0.67
N ARG A 84 -8.04 -12.19 -1.62
CA ARG A 84 -8.90 -13.36 -1.45
C ARG A 84 -8.38 -14.10 -0.23
N LYS A 85 -9.09 -14.01 0.90
CA LYS A 85 -8.78 -14.83 2.07
C LYS A 85 -8.90 -16.29 1.62
N PRO A 86 -7.93 -17.16 1.91
CA PRO A 86 -8.05 -18.58 1.59
C PRO A 86 -9.35 -19.10 2.22
N LYS A 87 -10.18 -19.77 1.40
CA LYS A 87 -11.39 -20.41 1.90
C LYS A 87 -10.96 -21.65 2.67
N MET A 88 -11.38 -21.75 3.94
CA MET A 88 -11.23 -22.98 4.73
C MET A 88 -11.91 -24.14 3.99
N THR A 89 -11.25 -25.27 3.83
CA THR A 89 -11.83 -26.47 3.21
C THR A 89 -12.92 -27.06 4.12
N GLU A 90 -13.89 -27.77 3.54
CA GLU A 90 -14.94 -28.43 4.33
C GLU A 90 -14.38 -29.51 5.26
N GLU A 91 -13.33 -30.21 4.83
CA GLU A 91 -12.60 -31.20 5.62
C GLU A 91 -12.06 -30.61 6.92
N MET A 92 -11.42 -29.43 6.86
CA MET A 92 -10.89 -28.75 8.04
C MET A 92 -11.99 -28.40 9.04
N LYS A 93 -13.20 -28.07 8.57
CA LYS A 93 -14.35 -27.76 9.46
C LYS A 93 -14.85 -29.01 10.18
N LEU A 94 -14.93 -30.15 9.47
CA LEU A 94 -15.30 -31.43 10.07
C LEU A 94 -14.29 -31.84 11.14
N THR A 95 -13.00 -31.67 10.86
CA THR A 95 -11.92 -31.94 11.83
C THR A 95 -12.05 -31.05 13.07
N MET A 96 -12.38 -29.75 12.92
CA MET A 96 -12.63 -28.86 14.07
C MET A 96 -13.77 -29.34 14.97
N ILE A 97 -14.87 -29.83 14.37
CA ILE A 97 -16.04 -30.31 15.12
C ILE A 97 -15.70 -31.61 15.86
N LYS A 98 -15.02 -32.56 15.20
CA LYS A 98 -14.59 -33.82 15.82
C LYS A 98 -13.68 -33.57 17.01
N LEU A 99 -12.60 -32.81 16.81
CA LEU A 99 -11.65 -32.48 17.89
C LEU A 99 -12.33 -31.75 19.07
N ARG A 100 -13.35 -30.93 18.79
CA ARG A 100 -14.12 -30.27 19.86
C ARG A 100 -14.99 -31.26 20.63
N ASN A 101 -15.62 -32.22 19.95
CA ASN A 101 -16.39 -33.29 20.60
C ASN A 101 -15.50 -34.22 21.41
N ASP A 102 -14.24 -34.40 20.99
CA ASP A 102 -13.20 -35.14 21.71
C ASP A 102 -12.65 -34.35 22.93
N GLY A 103 -13.21 -33.18 23.25
CA GLY A 103 -12.86 -32.38 24.42
C GLY A 103 -11.63 -31.49 24.24
N ILE A 104 -11.06 -31.40 23.03
CA ILE A 104 -9.85 -30.62 22.78
C ILE A 104 -10.17 -29.11 22.83
N SER A 105 -9.23 -28.35 23.41
CA SER A 105 -9.39 -26.90 23.52
C SER A 105 -9.32 -26.21 22.16
N GLN A 106 -10.03 -25.09 21.99
CA GLN A 106 -9.97 -24.30 20.75
C GLN A 106 -8.55 -23.84 20.41
N TYR A 107 -7.69 -23.66 21.42
CA TYR A 107 -6.30 -23.28 21.25
C TYR A 107 -5.47 -24.42 20.62
N GLU A 108 -5.63 -25.65 21.11
CA GLU A 108 -4.93 -26.82 20.56
C GLU A 108 -5.43 -27.17 19.16
N ILE A 109 -6.74 -27.05 18.90
CA ILE A 109 -7.31 -27.21 17.56
C ILE A 109 -6.68 -26.21 16.58
N ALA A 110 -6.56 -24.94 16.99
CA ALA A 110 -5.93 -23.90 16.18
C ALA A 110 -4.46 -24.21 15.88
N LYS A 111 -3.71 -24.70 16.88
CA LYS A 111 -2.30 -25.08 16.74
C LYS A 111 -2.12 -26.29 15.81
N GLN A 112 -2.98 -27.31 15.91
CA GLN A 112 -2.92 -28.51 15.08
C GLN A 112 -3.28 -28.21 13.61
N LEU A 113 -4.26 -27.34 13.36
CA LEU A 113 -4.75 -27.04 12.02
C LEU A 113 -4.05 -25.84 11.37
N GLY A 114 -3.14 -25.15 12.08
CA GLY A 114 -2.42 -23.99 11.56
C GLY A 114 -3.33 -22.78 11.26
N VAL A 115 -4.43 -22.64 12.00
CA VAL A 115 -5.43 -21.57 11.81
C VAL A 115 -5.49 -20.65 13.03
N SER A 116 -6.15 -19.50 12.88
CA SER A 116 -6.38 -18.62 14.03
C SER A 116 -7.45 -19.18 14.97
N ARG A 117 -7.32 -18.92 16.27
CA ARG A 117 -8.32 -19.25 17.30
C ARG A 117 -9.70 -18.67 16.96
N ASP A 118 -9.73 -17.46 16.39
CA ASP A 118 -10.98 -16.81 15.96
C ASP A 118 -11.67 -17.57 14.83
N ALA A 119 -10.90 -18.14 13.90
CA ALA A 119 -11.46 -18.97 12.84
C ALA A 119 -12.12 -20.23 13.41
N VAL A 120 -11.45 -20.91 14.35
CA VAL A 120 -12.01 -22.08 15.05
C VAL A 120 -13.30 -21.71 15.78
N LYS A 121 -13.28 -20.64 16.58
CA LYS A 121 -14.46 -20.14 17.30
C LYS A 121 -15.63 -19.82 16.35
N TYR A 122 -15.35 -19.14 15.23
CA TYR A 122 -16.36 -18.81 14.23
C TYR A 122 -17.00 -20.06 13.62
N HIS A 123 -16.19 -21.05 13.25
CA HIS A 123 -16.69 -22.27 12.60
C HIS A 123 -17.47 -23.17 13.56
N LEU A 124 -17.01 -23.32 14.81
CA LEU A 124 -17.76 -24.05 15.84
C LEU A 124 -19.10 -23.37 16.16
N LYS A 125 -19.12 -22.04 16.31
CA LYS A 125 -20.35 -21.27 16.51
C LYS A 125 -21.33 -21.42 15.34
N LYS A 126 -20.80 -21.41 14.11
CA LYS A 126 -21.62 -21.58 12.90
C LYS A 126 -22.17 -23.01 12.75
N ALA A 127 -21.48 -24.01 13.28
CA ALA A 127 -21.89 -25.41 13.25
C ALA A 127 -22.91 -25.78 14.35
N GLY A 128 -23.39 -24.81 15.14
CA GLY A 128 -24.38 -25.04 16.20
C GLY A 128 -23.78 -25.34 17.57
N GLY A 129 -22.47 -25.12 17.77
CA GLY A 129 -21.85 -25.20 19.09
C GLY A 129 -22.35 -24.07 19.98
N SER A 130 -23.36 -24.38 20.80
CA SER A 130 -23.76 -23.58 21.95
C SER A 130 -22.55 -23.38 22.86
N ASN A 131 -22.36 -22.12 23.23
CA ASN A 131 -21.32 -21.66 24.12
C ASN A 131 -21.77 -21.96 25.56
N GLU A 132 -21.68 -23.22 25.97
CA GLU A 132 -21.72 -23.61 27.38
C GLU A 132 -20.36 -24.20 27.76
N PHE A 133 -19.96 -23.94 29.00
CA PHE A 133 -18.61 -23.98 29.59
C PHE A 133 -17.79 -22.70 29.37
#